data_AF-A0A9Q8WCL7-F1
#
_entry.id   AF-A0A9Q8WCL7-F1
#
_cell.length_a   1.000
_cell.length_b   1.000
_cell.length_c   1.000
_cell.angle_alpha   90.00
_cell.angle_beta   90.00
_cell.angle_gamma   90.00
#
_symmetry.space_group_name_H-M   'P 1'
#
loop_
_entity.id
_entity.type
_entity.pdbx_description
1 polymer ?
#
loop_
_entity_poly.entity_id
_entity_poly.type
_entity_poly.pdbx_seq_one_letter_code
_entity_poly.pdbx_strand_id
1 'polypeptide(L)'
;MYDVTSASLCGSLSESRSGSELTVVPAEEASIITNVVSNQPFAGFSCDYQMSAMSQWLWHQFTAFYVRGQTPVERGQNLCSVQRTLLHPGLLHGCLVVAACQWAWVTGSLEHVKVPFLYHKTAAYEFAKQQLSESEETVSDTAIFAIASLALTEGAVGDLDASSKHLRGLHRLTLRKNGYNLMRSNLAQQMLQMAGDRLRLGEVNVIHDAISADFQPSIIALLFTSLWDMESLPPRQAPRYGWWEGDETPTDRLWQDYTKNLNWELSRGFDPERNIATMLNSDAKSSRASYIATFFYLVMAVNDSEMDCVLTVWLLEQLIDDVCDKEEEMIAGTFSRSLWLWSVLFGAAVAYTGRPITATGREQLARWRELYAAKLSLASHVLQLDSWHDTKAVLAEVAWTDGSDAEGRLQDIWEAAVLRRTGSAHCVHEVDVTT
;
A
#
# COMPACT_ATOMS: atom_id res chain seq x y z
N MET A 1 50.83 9.52 -19.69
CA MET A 1 51.92 9.55 -20.68
C MET A 1 51.27 9.27 -22.02
N TYR A 2 51.30 10.26 -22.89
CA TYR A 2 50.63 10.31 -24.18
C TYR A 2 51.11 9.19 -25.11
N ASP A 3 50.24 8.70 -26.01
CA ASP A 3 50.59 8.80 -27.43
C ASP A 3 49.37 8.70 -28.35
N VAL A 4 49.28 9.72 -29.20
CA VAL A 4 48.40 9.91 -30.35
C VAL A 4 49.34 10.20 -31.51
N THR A 5 49.28 9.41 -32.58
CA THR A 5 49.78 9.73 -33.94
C THR A 5 48.98 8.85 -34.89
N SER A 6 48.05 9.33 -35.73
CA SER A 6 48.14 10.23 -36.89
C SER A 6 49.07 9.74 -38.02
N ALA A 7 48.45 9.35 -39.14
CA ALA A 7 49.01 9.51 -40.49
C ALA A 7 47.90 9.38 -41.54
N SER A 8 47.63 10.51 -42.21
CA SER A 8 46.85 10.61 -43.45
C SER A 8 47.77 10.46 -44.67
N LEU A 9 47.25 9.97 -45.80
CA LEU A 9 47.56 10.40 -47.20
C LEU A 9 46.60 9.63 -48.12
N CYS A 10 45.64 10.27 -48.81
CA CYS A 10 45.73 10.99 -50.09
C CYS A 10 45.53 10.08 -51.31
N GLY A 11 44.58 10.43 -52.22
CA GLY A 11 44.53 9.88 -53.58
C GLY A 11 43.13 9.72 -54.18
N SER A 12 42.87 10.44 -55.27
CA SER A 12 41.60 10.73 -55.95
C SER A 12 41.15 9.74 -57.04
N LEU A 13 39.81 9.70 -57.25
CA LEU A 13 39.02 9.60 -58.50
C LEU A 13 39.29 8.50 -59.54
N SER A 14 38.27 7.68 -59.86
CA SER A 14 37.71 7.57 -61.22
C SER A 14 36.40 6.75 -61.25
N GLU A 15 35.48 7.19 -62.11
CA GLU A 15 34.14 6.65 -62.38
C GLU A 15 34.17 5.29 -63.11
N SER A 16 33.14 4.46 -62.96
CA SER A 16 32.31 3.97 -64.09
C SER A 16 31.23 2.96 -63.66
N ARG A 17 30.23 2.87 -64.55
CA ARG A 17 28.86 2.37 -64.40
C ARG A 17 28.71 0.83 -64.38
N SER A 18 27.57 0.43 -63.80
CA SER A 18 26.60 -0.58 -64.29
C SER A 18 26.99 -2.07 -64.22
N GLY A 19 26.20 -2.83 -63.45
CA GLY A 19 26.09 -4.28 -63.59
C GLY A 19 25.38 -4.92 -62.40
N SER A 20 24.11 -5.23 -62.57
CA SER A 20 23.27 -5.96 -61.62
C SER A 20 23.72 -7.41 -61.53
N GLU A 21 23.89 -7.96 -60.33
CA GLU A 21 23.64 -9.38 -60.05
C GLU A 21 23.39 -9.59 -58.56
N LEU A 22 22.22 -10.16 -58.25
CA LEU A 22 21.76 -10.49 -56.91
C LEU A 22 22.69 -11.54 -56.27
N THR A 23 23.11 -11.29 -55.03
CA THR A 23 23.56 -12.35 -54.13
C THR A 23 22.76 -12.26 -52.84
N VAL A 24 21.89 -13.25 -52.65
CA VAL A 24 21.02 -13.44 -51.48
C VAL A 24 21.90 -13.78 -50.28
N VAL A 25 21.88 -12.94 -49.24
CA VAL A 25 22.37 -13.29 -47.90
C VAL A 25 21.16 -13.70 -47.07
N PRO A 26 21.16 -14.87 -46.41
CA PRO A 26 20.01 -15.33 -45.66
C PRO A 26 19.82 -14.46 -44.42
N ALA A 27 18.64 -13.84 -44.32
CA ALA A 27 18.20 -13.18 -43.11
C ALA A 27 18.04 -14.25 -42.01
N GLU A 28 18.69 -14.04 -40.87
CA GLU A 28 18.37 -14.78 -39.65
C GLU A 28 16.88 -14.68 -39.38
N GLU A 29 16.22 -15.84 -39.34
CA GLU A 29 14.84 -15.98 -38.88
C GLU A 29 14.76 -15.52 -37.43
N ALA A 30 14.39 -14.26 -37.22
CA ALA A 30 13.83 -13.82 -35.96
C ALA A 30 12.57 -14.66 -35.75
N SER A 31 12.64 -15.60 -34.81
CA SER A 31 11.54 -16.46 -34.41
C SER A 31 10.32 -15.60 -34.09
N ILE A 32 9.34 -15.64 -35.00
CA ILE A 32 8.01 -15.08 -34.80
C ILE A 32 7.40 -15.89 -33.65
N ILE A 33 7.43 -15.34 -32.45
CA ILE A 33 6.61 -15.82 -31.34
C ILE A 33 5.17 -15.51 -31.76
N THR A 34 4.52 -16.53 -32.31
CA THR A 34 3.12 -16.50 -32.70
C THR A 34 2.25 -16.12 -31.51
N ASN A 35 1.59 -14.97 -31.64
CA ASN A 35 0.52 -14.47 -30.79
C ASN A 35 -0.54 -15.57 -30.55
N VAL A 36 -0.49 -16.20 -29.37
CA VAL A 36 -1.63 -16.91 -28.79
C VAL A 36 -2.07 -16.16 -27.54
N VAL A 37 -2.38 -14.87 -27.71
CA VAL A 37 -3.13 -14.06 -26.72
C VAL A 37 -4.07 -13.14 -27.51
N SER A 38 -5.01 -13.75 -28.23
CA SER A 38 -6.17 -13.05 -28.79
C SER A 38 -7.24 -12.92 -27.71
N ASN A 39 -7.13 -11.88 -26.89
CA ASN A 39 -8.25 -11.18 -26.26
C ASN A 39 -7.68 -9.88 -25.70
N GLN A 40 -7.73 -8.81 -26.49
CA GLN A 40 -7.19 -7.51 -26.10
C GLN A 40 -7.94 -7.01 -24.85
N PRO A 41 -7.25 -6.73 -23.73
CA PRO A 41 -7.87 -6.26 -22.48
C PRO A 41 -8.33 -4.79 -22.55
N PHE A 42 -8.54 -4.23 -23.75
CA PHE A 42 -8.89 -2.82 -23.96
C PHE A 42 -10.26 -2.61 -24.63
N ALA A 43 -11.08 -3.67 -24.74
CA ALA A 43 -12.45 -3.59 -25.25
C ALA A 43 -13.35 -2.82 -24.26
N GLY A 44 -13.28 -1.50 -24.31
CA GLY A 44 -14.00 -0.58 -23.42
C GLY A 44 -13.56 0.87 -23.58
N PHE A 45 -12.35 1.10 -24.09
CA PHE A 45 -11.92 2.44 -24.52
C PHE A 45 -12.57 2.77 -25.87
N SER A 46 -13.70 3.48 -25.86
CA SER A 46 -14.13 4.18 -27.07
C SER A 46 -13.07 5.24 -27.38
N CYS A 47 -12.36 5.05 -28.50
CA CYS A 47 -11.26 5.85 -29.05
C CYS A 47 -9.86 5.49 -28.50
N ASP A 48 -9.09 4.71 -29.28
CA ASP A 48 -7.62 4.74 -29.42
C ASP A 48 -6.76 5.17 -28.22
N TYR A 49 -6.98 4.60 -27.03
CA TYR A 49 -6.11 4.86 -25.89
C TYR A 49 -4.76 4.13 -26.08
N GLN A 50 -3.81 4.79 -26.76
CA GLN A 50 -2.47 4.25 -27.01
C GLN A 50 -1.57 4.43 -25.78
N MET A 51 -1.44 3.37 -25.00
CA MET A 51 -0.44 3.28 -23.94
C MET A 51 0.94 2.99 -24.52
N SER A 52 1.98 3.65 -24.01
CA SER A 52 3.37 3.30 -24.30
C SER A 52 3.67 1.84 -23.93
N ALA A 53 4.66 1.21 -24.57
CA ALA A 53 5.06 -0.16 -24.23
C ALA A 53 5.38 -0.33 -22.74
N MET A 54 6.01 0.67 -22.11
CA MET A 54 6.31 0.62 -20.68
C MET A 54 5.07 0.78 -19.81
N SER A 55 4.09 1.59 -20.22
CA SER A 55 2.81 1.70 -19.55
C SER A 55 2.00 0.40 -19.64
N GLN A 56 2.04 -0.29 -20.80
CA GLN A 56 1.42 -1.61 -20.97
C GLN A 56 2.10 -2.66 -20.10
N TRP A 57 3.43 -2.59 -19.99
CA TRP A 57 4.18 -3.45 -19.10
C TRP A 57 3.83 -3.19 -17.63
N LEU A 58 3.73 -1.93 -17.19
CA LEU A 58 3.26 -1.59 -15.84
C LEU A 58 1.82 -2.05 -15.58
N TRP A 59 0.96 -2.00 -16.59
CA TRP A 59 -0.38 -2.57 -16.51
C TRP A 59 -0.35 -4.09 -16.32
N HIS A 60 0.51 -4.78 -17.06
CA HIS A 60 0.76 -6.20 -16.84
C HIS A 60 1.29 -6.47 -15.44
N GLN A 61 2.21 -5.65 -14.92
CA GLN A 61 2.67 -5.74 -13.53
C GLN A 61 1.53 -5.58 -12.53
N PHE A 62 0.69 -4.56 -12.71
CA PHE A 62 -0.46 -4.32 -11.84
C PHE A 62 -1.46 -5.49 -11.84
N THR A 63 -1.73 -6.07 -13.01
CA THR A 63 -2.74 -7.12 -13.19
C THR A 63 -2.25 -8.50 -12.78
N ALA A 64 -0.98 -8.82 -13.02
CA ALA A 64 -0.43 -10.17 -12.91
C ALA A 64 0.55 -10.37 -11.75
N PHE A 65 1.24 -9.31 -11.34
CA PHE A 65 2.36 -9.42 -10.41
C PHE A 65 2.11 -8.67 -9.10
N TYR A 66 2.87 -9.10 -8.10
CA TYR A 66 2.84 -8.53 -6.77
C TYR A 66 4.25 -8.19 -6.29
N VAL A 67 4.34 -7.27 -5.32
CA VAL A 67 5.54 -6.58 -4.87
C VAL A 67 6.63 -7.53 -4.34
N ARG A 68 6.30 -8.70 -3.81
CA ARG A 68 7.29 -9.60 -3.17
C ARG A 68 7.10 -11.11 -3.38
N GLY A 69 6.32 -11.54 -4.38
CA GLY A 69 6.11 -12.97 -4.67
C GLY A 69 4.65 -13.35 -4.89
N GLN A 70 4.25 -14.56 -4.48
CA GLN A 70 2.87 -15.04 -4.56
C GLN A 70 2.01 -14.35 -3.48
N THR A 71 0.93 -13.68 -3.89
CA THR A 71 -0.09 -13.18 -2.95
C THR A 71 -0.83 -14.37 -2.35
N PRO A 72 -1.09 -14.37 -1.03
CA PRO A 72 -1.96 -15.38 -0.42
C PRO A 72 -3.40 -15.34 -0.96
N VAL A 73 -3.83 -14.23 -1.57
CA VAL A 73 -5.07 -14.12 -2.35
C VAL A 73 -4.74 -13.89 -3.83
N GLU A 74 -4.96 -14.89 -4.69
CA GLU A 74 -4.65 -14.79 -6.13
C GLU A 74 -5.27 -13.57 -6.82
N ARG A 75 -4.42 -12.79 -7.50
CA ARG A 75 -4.81 -11.76 -8.46
C ARG A 75 -5.21 -12.40 -9.80
N GLY A 76 -6.45 -12.87 -9.90
CA GLY A 76 -6.99 -13.38 -11.17
C GLY A 76 -7.35 -12.26 -12.16
N GLN A 77 -7.54 -12.59 -13.44
CA GLN A 77 -8.02 -11.66 -14.48
C GLN A 77 -9.40 -11.02 -14.17
N ASN A 78 -10.11 -11.57 -13.17
CA ASN A 78 -11.40 -11.09 -12.68
C ASN A 78 -11.27 -10.28 -11.38
N LEU A 79 -10.29 -9.38 -11.26
CA LEU A 79 -10.23 -8.46 -10.14
C LEU A 79 -11.22 -7.30 -10.31
N CYS A 80 -11.88 -6.90 -9.22
CA CYS A 80 -12.76 -5.73 -9.21
C CYS A 80 -12.00 -4.47 -9.66
N SER A 81 -10.74 -4.33 -9.23
CA SER A 81 -9.85 -3.27 -9.68
C SER A 81 -9.63 -3.33 -11.18
N VAL A 82 -9.18 -4.46 -11.73
CA VAL A 82 -8.86 -4.59 -13.17
C VAL A 82 -10.05 -4.26 -14.06
N GLN A 83 -11.24 -4.78 -13.74
CA GLN A 83 -12.46 -4.51 -14.50
C GLN A 83 -12.85 -3.02 -14.47
N ARG A 84 -12.76 -2.36 -13.30
CA ARG A 84 -13.14 -0.96 -13.15
C ARG A 84 -12.08 -0.01 -13.72
N THR A 85 -10.82 -0.38 -13.59
CA THR A 85 -9.68 0.45 -14.00
C THR A 85 -9.67 0.70 -15.50
N LEU A 86 -10.12 -0.27 -16.31
CA LEU A 86 -10.25 -0.13 -17.76
C LEU A 86 -11.46 0.72 -18.19
N LEU A 87 -12.43 0.95 -17.30
CA LEU A 87 -13.63 1.73 -17.60
C LEU A 87 -13.45 3.23 -17.35
N HIS A 88 -12.39 3.63 -16.65
CA HIS A 88 -12.27 5.01 -16.21
C HIS A 88 -10.81 5.50 -16.16
N PRO A 89 -10.47 6.58 -16.89
CA PRO A 89 -9.09 7.05 -17.03
C PRO A 89 -8.43 7.45 -15.70
N GLY A 90 -9.19 8.08 -14.79
CA GLY A 90 -8.68 8.38 -13.43
C GLY A 90 -8.27 7.14 -12.63
N LEU A 91 -9.01 6.03 -12.74
CA LEU A 91 -8.64 4.77 -12.09
C LEU A 91 -7.39 4.18 -12.73
N LEU A 92 -7.31 4.18 -14.07
CA LEU A 92 -6.15 3.68 -14.82
C LEU A 92 -4.86 4.38 -14.40
N HIS A 93 -4.88 5.70 -14.44
CA HIS A 93 -3.73 6.50 -14.06
C HIS A 93 -3.34 6.28 -12.61
N GLY A 94 -4.30 6.28 -11.67
CA GLY A 94 -4.01 6.00 -10.26
C GLY A 94 -3.39 4.61 -10.04
N CYS A 95 -3.91 3.57 -10.70
CA CYS A 95 -3.38 2.21 -10.59
C CYS A 95 -1.97 2.09 -11.13
N LEU A 96 -1.67 2.70 -12.28
CA LEU A 96 -0.35 2.62 -12.92
C LEU A 96 0.73 3.37 -12.13
N VAL A 97 0.38 4.49 -11.50
CA VAL A 97 1.31 5.23 -10.63
C VAL A 97 1.63 4.42 -9.38
N VAL A 98 0.62 3.83 -8.73
CA VAL A 98 0.84 2.96 -7.57
C VAL A 98 1.64 1.71 -7.95
N ALA A 99 1.38 1.12 -9.11
CA ALA A 99 2.15 -0.01 -9.63
C ALA A 99 3.63 0.36 -9.86
N ALA A 100 3.91 1.59 -10.30
CA ALA A 100 5.29 2.06 -10.44
C ALA A 100 5.98 2.25 -9.08
N CYS A 101 5.29 2.76 -8.05
CA CYS A 101 5.82 2.80 -6.67
C CYS A 101 6.14 1.39 -6.16
N GLN A 102 5.19 0.47 -6.37
CA GLN A 102 5.35 -0.94 -6.02
C GLN A 102 6.58 -1.56 -6.68
N TRP A 103 6.76 -1.35 -7.98
CA TRP A 103 7.95 -1.80 -8.71
C TRP A 103 9.25 -1.21 -8.15
N ALA A 104 9.24 0.08 -7.81
CA ALA A 104 10.40 0.74 -7.23
C ALA A 104 10.80 0.15 -5.87
N TRP A 105 9.84 -0.31 -5.05
CA TRP A 105 10.15 -0.99 -3.79
C TRP A 105 10.82 -2.36 -3.99
N VAL A 106 10.50 -3.06 -5.08
CA VAL A 106 11.12 -4.36 -5.40
C VAL A 106 12.55 -4.18 -5.91
N THR A 107 12.71 -3.23 -6.83
CA THR A 107 13.98 -3.02 -7.53
C THR A 107 14.92 -2.05 -6.82
N GLY A 108 14.43 -1.37 -5.78
CA GLY A 108 15.12 -0.27 -5.11
C GLY A 108 15.27 0.98 -5.97
N SER A 109 14.63 1.06 -7.14
CA SER A 109 14.80 2.17 -8.07
C SER A 109 13.57 2.46 -8.92
N LEU A 110 13.24 3.75 -9.06
CA LEU A 110 12.18 4.20 -9.95
C LEU A 110 12.69 4.39 -11.40
N GLU A 111 14.01 4.38 -11.65
CA GLU A 111 14.59 4.84 -12.92
C GLU A 111 14.02 4.13 -14.16
N HIS A 112 13.77 2.82 -14.08
CA HIS A 112 13.20 2.05 -15.21
C HIS A 112 11.76 2.46 -15.58
N VAL A 113 10.99 2.92 -14.59
CA VAL A 113 9.56 3.24 -14.72
C VAL A 113 9.26 4.72 -14.47
N LYS A 114 10.30 5.55 -14.40
CA LYS A 114 10.21 6.98 -14.04
C LYS A 114 9.38 7.80 -15.03
N VAL A 115 9.58 7.56 -16.32
CA VAL A 115 8.83 8.25 -17.38
C VAL A 115 7.33 7.95 -17.29
N PRO A 116 6.87 6.68 -17.31
CA PRO A 116 5.44 6.39 -17.17
C PRO A 116 4.89 6.76 -15.78
N PHE A 117 5.69 6.69 -14.72
CA PHE A 117 5.32 7.19 -13.40
C PHE A 117 4.94 8.67 -13.44
N LEU A 118 5.84 9.54 -13.95
CA LEU A 118 5.60 10.98 -14.04
C LEU A 118 4.40 11.27 -14.94
N TYR A 119 4.31 10.60 -16.10
CA TYR A 119 3.20 10.77 -17.02
C TYR A 119 1.85 10.44 -16.38
N HIS A 120 1.71 9.27 -15.77
CA HIS A 120 0.45 8.86 -15.17
C HIS A 120 0.12 9.64 -13.89
N LYS A 121 1.12 10.12 -13.15
CA LYS A 121 0.94 11.04 -12.01
C LYS A 121 0.34 12.36 -12.48
N THR A 122 0.91 12.97 -13.52
CA THR A 122 0.37 14.19 -14.13
C THR A 122 -1.04 13.97 -14.69
N ALA A 123 -1.28 12.85 -15.37
CA ALA A 123 -2.60 12.56 -15.93
C ALA A 123 -3.67 12.33 -14.84
N ALA A 124 -3.33 11.66 -13.74
CA ALA A 124 -4.21 11.51 -12.58
C ALA A 124 -4.53 12.88 -11.93
N TYR A 125 -3.54 13.77 -11.86
CA TYR A 125 -3.72 15.13 -11.35
C TYR A 125 -4.66 15.96 -12.24
N GLU A 126 -4.42 15.99 -13.55
CA GLU A 126 -5.29 16.72 -14.49
C GLU A 126 -6.72 16.15 -14.48
N PHE A 127 -6.85 14.82 -14.39
CA PHE A 127 -8.15 14.18 -14.25
C PHE A 127 -8.89 14.65 -12.98
N ALA A 128 -8.24 14.58 -11.82
CA ALA A 128 -8.83 15.02 -10.55
C ALA A 128 -9.22 16.51 -10.59
N LYS A 129 -8.35 17.36 -11.14
CA LYS A 129 -8.58 18.80 -11.29
C LYS A 129 -9.78 19.09 -12.20
N GLN A 130 -9.88 18.41 -13.34
CA GLN A 130 -11.01 18.56 -14.25
C GLN A 130 -12.33 18.18 -13.55
N GLN A 131 -12.39 17.04 -12.86
CA GLN A 131 -13.59 16.60 -12.14
C GLN A 131 -14.01 17.60 -11.06
N LEU A 132 -13.06 18.19 -10.33
CA LEU A 132 -13.35 19.21 -9.32
C LEU A 132 -13.83 20.54 -9.94
N SER A 133 -13.45 20.84 -11.18
CA SER A 133 -13.91 22.04 -11.89
C SER A 133 -15.31 21.91 -12.49
N GLU A 134 -15.76 20.68 -12.78
CA GLU A 134 -17.06 20.40 -13.39
C GLU A 134 -18.22 20.46 -12.40
N SER A 135 -17.98 20.16 -11.12
CA SER A 135 -18.99 20.27 -10.05
C SER A 135 -18.34 20.44 -8.69
N GLU A 136 -18.66 21.54 -7.99
CA GLU A 136 -18.24 21.75 -6.60
C GLU A 136 -19.10 20.97 -5.59
N GLU A 137 -20.31 20.55 -5.98
CA GLU A 137 -21.29 19.91 -5.09
C GLU A 137 -21.32 18.38 -5.21
N THR A 138 -20.95 17.80 -6.36
CA THR A 138 -21.05 16.36 -6.63
C THR A 138 -19.74 15.77 -7.14
N VAL A 139 -18.85 15.42 -6.20
CA VAL A 139 -17.58 14.74 -6.54
C VAL A 139 -17.82 13.24 -6.75
N SER A 140 -17.41 12.74 -7.93
CA SER A 140 -17.51 11.33 -8.30
C SER A 140 -16.59 10.46 -7.44
N ASP A 141 -16.98 9.20 -7.21
CA ASP A 141 -16.14 8.24 -6.46
C ASP A 141 -14.78 8.02 -7.14
N THR A 142 -14.72 8.20 -8.46
CA THR A 142 -13.46 8.12 -9.18
C THR A 142 -12.55 9.32 -8.98
N ALA A 143 -13.10 10.52 -8.79
CA ALA A 143 -12.29 11.69 -8.43
C ALA A 143 -11.71 11.50 -7.01
N ILE A 144 -12.50 10.98 -6.07
CA ILE A 144 -12.02 10.60 -4.73
C ILE A 144 -10.89 9.58 -4.85
N PHE A 145 -11.07 8.53 -5.65
CA PHE A 145 -10.02 7.54 -5.91
C PHE A 145 -8.75 8.19 -6.48
N ALA A 146 -8.87 9.02 -7.52
CA ALA A 146 -7.73 9.67 -8.15
C ALA A 146 -6.94 10.52 -7.14
N ILE A 147 -7.61 11.34 -6.34
CA ILE A 147 -6.98 12.16 -5.30
C ILE A 147 -6.34 11.27 -4.22
N ALA A 148 -6.98 10.17 -3.83
CA ALA A 148 -6.42 9.21 -2.86
C ALA A 148 -5.15 8.55 -3.42
N SER A 149 -5.16 8.08 -4.67
CA SER A 149 -3.98 7.52 -5.31
C SER A 149 -2.83 8.53 -5.46
N LEU A 150 -3.13 9.81 -5.69
CA LEU A 150 -2.13 10.88 -5.66
C LEU A 150 -1.56 11.07 -4.26
N ALA A 151 -2.40 11.19 -3.23
CA ALA A 151 -1.95 11.32 -1.85
C ALA A 151 -0.98 10.20 -1.46
N LEU A 152 -1.37 8.95 -1.75
CA LEU A 152 -0.58 7.75 -1.50
C LEU A 152 0.76 7.77 -2.25
N THR A 153 0.72 8.19 -3.51
CA THR A 153 1.93 8.31 -4.33
C THR A 153 2.90 9.33 -3.74
N GLU A 154 2.41 10.52 -3.40
CA GLU A 154 3.26 11.57 -2.81
C GLU A 154 3.82 11.14 -1.45
N GLY A 155 3.02 10.44 -0.65
CA GLY A 155 3.46 9.83 0.61
C GLY A 155 4.59 8.83 0.40
N ALA A 156 4.45 7.93 -0.58
CA ALA A 156 5.52 6.99 -0.94
C ALA A 156 6.79 7.71 -1.41
N VAL A 157 6.63 8.79 -2.19
CA VAL A 157 7.73 9.61 -2.73
C VAL A 157 8.50 10.31 -1.61
N GLY A 158 7.84 10.53 -0.47
CA GLY A 158 8.35 11.32 0.65
C GLY A 158 7.96 12.79 0.56
N ASP A 159 7.13 13.19 -0.42
CA ASP A 159 6.53 14.53 -0.48
C ASP A 159 5.29 14.58 0.42
N LEU A 160 5.56 14.64 1.74
CA LEU A 160 4.53 14.67 2.77
C LEU A 160 3.67 15.95 2.69
N ASP A 161 4.23 17.06 2.18
CA ASP A 161 3.49 18.30 1.98
C ASP A 161 2.42 18.15 0.89
N ALA A 162 2.79 17.66 -0.29
CA ALA A 162 1.83 17.35 -1.36
C ALA A 162 0.80 16.31 -0.90
N SER A 163 1.26 15.23 -0.27
CA SER A 163 0.39 14.18 0.28
C SER A 163 -0.65 14.76 1.26
N SER A 164 -0.20 15.60 2.21
CA SER A 164 -1.09 16.24 3.19
C SER A 164 -2.14 17.16 2.56
N LYS A 165 -1.78 17.88 1.49
CA LYS A 165 -2.72 18.73 0.75
C LYS A 165 -3.82 17.90 0.10
N HIS A 166 -3.49 16.76 -0.50
CA HIS A 166 -4.48 15.84 -1.06
C HIS A 166 -5.39 15.26 0.02
N LEU A 167 -4.83 14.81 1.16
CA LEU A 167 -5.59 14.28 2.29
C LEU A 167 -6.56 15.31 2.89
N ARG A 168 -6.10 16.54 3.14
CA ARG A 168 -6.96 17.64 3.61
C ARG A 168 -8.05 17.99 2.59
N GLY A 169 -7.73 17.94 1.30
CA GLY A 169 -8.69 18.10 0.22
C GLY A 169 -9.79 17.04 0.31
N LEU A 170 -9.41 15.76 0.38
CA LEU A 170 -10.33 14.63 0.54
C LEU A 170 -11.18 14.73 1.79
N HIS A 171 -10.59 15.10 2.92
CA HIS A 171 -11.32 15.29 4.16
C HIS A 171 -12.41 16.35 3.99
N ARG A 172 -12.08 17.52 3.43
CA ARG A 172 -13.06 18.58 3.14
C ARG A 172 -14.14 18.16 2.15
N LEU A 173 -13.80 17.39 1.13
CA LEU A 173 -14.77 16.88 0.16
C LEU A 173 -15.73 15.87 0.80
N THR A 174 -15.20 14.98 1.62
CA THR A 174 -15.98 13.96 2.34
C THR A 174 -16.93 14.61 3.34
N LEU A 175 -16.43 15.61 4.09
CA LEU A 175 -17.22 16.46 4.99
C LEU A 175 -18.43 17.09 4.29
N ARG A 176 -18.23 17.62 3.08
CA ARG A 176 -19.30 18.23 2.28
C ARG A 176 -20.30 17.22 1.75
N LYS A 177 -19.83 16.07 1.24
CA LYS A 177 -20.67 15.04 0.59
C LYS A 177 -21.62 14.36 1.57
N ASN A 178 -21.13 14.02 2.76
CA ASN A 178 -21.87 13.14 3.69
C ASN A 178 -22.31 13.85 4.98
N GLY A 179 -21.91 15.11 5.19
CA GLY A 179 -21.95 15.76 6.50
C GLY A 179 -20.95 15.11 7.47
N TYR A 180 -20.33 15.89 8.35
CA TYR A 180 -19.48 15.28 9.38
C TYR A 180 -20.37 14.62 10.42
N ASN A 181 -20.45 13.29 10.41
CA ASN A 181 -20.99 12.56 11.54
C ASN A 181 -19.83 11.94 12.34
N LEU A 182 -19.41 12.64 13.40
CA LEU A 182 -18.44 12.14 14.39
C LEU A 182 -18.91 10.85 15.09
N MET A 183 -20.20 10.50 15.00
CA MET A 183 -20.78 9.38 15.75
C MET A 183 -20.69 8.02 15.05
N ARG A 184 -19.99 7.91 13.91
CA ARG A 184 -19.89 6.65 13.15
C ARG A 184 -18.49 6.41 12.58
N SER A 185 -17.51 6.23 13.46
CA SER A 185 -16.21 5.70 13.07
C SER A 185 -16.34 4.23 12.65
N ASN A 186 -15.68 3.83 11.57
CA ASN A 186 -15.60 2.42 11.18
C ASN A 186 -14.61 1.64 12.06
N LEU A 187 -14.58 0.30 11.94
CA LEU A 187 -13.76 -0.54 12.83
C LEU A 187 -12.27 -0.23 12.75
N ALA A 188 -11.75 -0.02 11.53
CA ALA A 188 -10.34 0.31 11.34
C ALA A 188 -10.00 1.66 12.01
N GLN A 189 -10.87 2.66 11.87
CA GLN A 189 -10.68 3.96 12.53
C GLN A 189 -10.71 3.84 14.06
N GLN A 190 -11.65 3.08 14.61
CA GLN A 190 -11.74 2.88 16.05
C GLN A 190 -10.50 2.15 16.60
N MET A 191 -9.97 1.15 15.88
CA MET A 191 -8.71 0.50 16.26
C MET A 191 -7.50 1.43 16.18
N LEU A 192 -7.39 2.25 15.12
CA LEU A 192 -6.34 3.27 15.02
C LEU A 192 -6.44 4.28 16.16
N GLN A 193 -7.66 4.67 16.55
CA GLN A 193 -7.88 5.60 17.67
C GLN A 193 -7.45 4.98 19.02
N MET A 194 -7.87 3.75 19.31
CA MET A 194 -7.46 3.04 20.54
C MET A 194 -5.94 2.91 20.64
N ALA A 195 -5.27 2.60 19.53
CA ALA A 195 -3.81 2.55 19.48
C ALA A 195 -3.18 3.93 19.66
N GLY A 196 -3.70 4.93 18.95
CA GLY A 196 -3.19 6.29 19.01
C GLY A 196 -3.27 6.90 20.41
N ASP A 197 -4.36 6.68 21.13
CA ASP A 197 -4.55 7.19 22.49
C ASP A 197 -3.47 6.65 23.44
N ARG A 198 -3.21 5.34 23.41
CA ARG A 198 -2.18 4.72 24.27
C ARG A 198 -0.76 5.04 23.85
N LEU A 199 -0.50 5.15 22.55
CA LEU A 199 0.81 5.53 22.03
C LEU A 199 1.20 6.95 22.43
N ARG A 200 0.26 7.89 22.39
CA ARG A 200 0.45 9.27 22.86
C ARG A 200 0.67 9.38 24.36
N LEU A 201 0.25 8.37 25.13
CA LEU A 201 0.52 8.28 26.57
C LEU A 201 1.85 7.59 26.89
N GLY A 202 2.55 7.02 25.90
CA GLY A 202 3.80 6.29 26.12
C GLY A 202 3.60 4.91 26.76
N GLU A 203 2.42 4.30 26.62
CA GLU A 203 2.06 3.07 27.35
C GLU A 203 2.34 1.76 26.59
N VAL A 204 2.89 1.83 25.37
CA VAL A 204 2.95 0.68 24.44
C VAL A 204 4.39 0.20 24.22
N ASN A 205 4.97 -0.44 25.23
CA ASN A 205 6.37 -0.88 25.19
C ASN A 205 6.67 -1.97 24.15
N VAL A 206 5.66 -2.79 23.80
CA VAL A 206 5.81 -3.91 22.85
C VAL A 206 6.18 -3.48 21.43
N ILE A 207 6.03 -2.19 21.10
CA ILE A 207 6.44 -1.64 19.80
C ILE A 207 7.95 -1.69 19.61
N HIS A 208 8.76 -1.63 20.68
CA HIS A 208 10.22 -1.67 20.54
C HIS A 208 10.70 -2.98 19.88
N ASP A 209 9.97 -4.08 20.02
CA ASP A 209 10.30 -5.36 19.36
C ASP A 209 10.16 -5.26 17.83
N ALA A 210 9.24 -4.42 17.34
CA ALA A 210 9.00 -4.18 15.91
C ALA A 210 9.81 -3.01 15.33
N ILE A 211 10.54 -2.29 16.18
CA ILE A 211 11.32 -1.11 15.82
C ILE A 211 12.80 -1.38 16.10
N SER A 212 13.39 -2.20 15.22
CA SER A 212 14.81 -2.54 15.19
C SER A 212 15.40 -2.29 13.78
N ALA A 213 16.60 -2.79 13.49
CA ALA A 213 17.18 -2.73 12.14
C ALA A 213 16.29 -3.37 11.07
N ASP A 214 15.43 -4.32 11.45
CA ASP A 214 14.48 -5.00 10.57
C ASP A 214 13.03 -4.66 10.93
N PHE A 215 12.71 -3.36 10.95
CA PHE A 215 11.39 -2.87 11.37
C PHE A 215 10.25 -3.26 10.41
N GLN A 216 9.04 -3.33 10.97
CA GLN A 216 7.79 -3.49 10.22
C GLN A 216 7.21 -2.14 9.77
N PRO A 217 7.04 -1.89 8.46
CA PRO A 217 6.53 -0.61 7.96
C PRO A 217 5.14 -0.21 8.48
N SER A 218 4.23 -1.16 8.68
CA SER A 218 2.89 -0.91 9.25
C SER A 218 2.92 -0.42 10.70
N ILE A 219 3.89 -0.86 11.51
CA ILE A 219 4.05 -0.40 12.89
C ILE A 219 4.62 1.01 12.92
N ILE A 220 5.60 1.33 12.07
CA ILE A 220 6.10 2.70 11.90
C ILE A 220 4.98 3.63 11.43
N ALA A 221 4.16 3.18 10.48
CA ALA A 221 3.01 3.92 10.02
C ALA A 221 1.98 4.18 11.14
N LEU A 222 1.71 3.18 11.97
CA LEU A 222 0.82 3.30 13.12
C LEU A 222 1.37 4.35 14.09
N LEU A 223 2.65 4.26 14.45
CA LEU A 223 3.30 5.21 15.33
C LEU A 223 3.23 6.64 14.76
N PHE A 224 3.58 6.82 13.49
CA PHE A 224 3.56 8.12 12.83
C PHE A 224 2.16 8.75 12.86
N THR A 225 1.15 7.99 12.45
CA THR A 225 -0.25 8.46 12.42
C THR A 225 -0.88 8.63 13.81
N SER A 226 -0.32 7.98 14.83
CA SER A 226 -0.73 8.15 16.22
C SER A 226 -0.19 9.42 16.85
N LEU A 227 1.02 9.82 16.49
CA LEU A 227 1.68 10.99 17.08
C LEU A 227 1.32 12.30 16.39
N TRP A 228 1.13 12.26 15.06
CA TRP A 228 0.75 13.44 14.27
C TRP A 228 -0.60 13.21 13.62
N ASP A 229 -1.55 14.11 13.86
CA ASP A 229 -2.83 14.14 13.15
C ASP A 229 -2.69 14.73 11.74
N MET A 230 -3.77 14.74 10.96
CA MET A 230 -3.76 15.28 9.59
C MET A 230 -3.54 16.80 9.55
N GLU A 231 -3.93 17.53 10.60
CA GLU A 231 -3.79 18.99 10.68
C GLU A 231 -2.35 19.43 10.96
N SER A 232 -1.59 18.53 11.58
CA SER A 232 -0.16 18.68 11.86
C SER A 232 0.74 18.16 10.74
N LEU A 233 0.20 17.73 9.59
CA LEU A 233 0.98 17.32 8.40
C LEU A 233 1.30 18.49 7.42
N PRO A 234 2.49 18.52 6.79
CA PRO A 234 3.69 17.84 7.28
C PRO A 234 4.01 18.38 8.68
N PRO A 235 4.64 17.59 9.56
CA PRO A 235 5.05 18.06 10.89
C PRO A 235 5.69 19.44 10.75
N ARG A 236 5.06 20.47 11.33
CA ARG A 236 5.55 21.87 11.25
C ARG A 236 7.02 21.99 11.69
N GLN A 237 7.41 21.05 12.53
CA GLN A 237 8.79 20.73 12.86
C GLN A 237 8.98 19.26 12.50
N ALA A 238 9.84 19.00 11.52
CA ALA A 238 10.39 17.68 11.29
C ALA A 238 10.98 17.14 12.60
N PRO A 239 10.75 15.87 13.00
CA PRO A 239 11.57 15.25 14.03
C PRO A 239 13.02 15.26 13.52
N ARG A 240 13.81 16.19 14.03
CA ARG A 240 15.23 16.33 13.68
C ARG A 240 15.96 15.18 14.37
N TYR A 241 16.71 14.37 13.64
CA TYR A 241 17.51 13.28 14.23
C TYR A 241 18.87 13.82 14.69
N GLY A 242 19.19 13.68 15.98
CA GLY A 242 20.42 14.20 16.60
C GLY A 242 20.30 14.37 18.12
N TRP A 243 21.42 14.57 18.81
CA TRP A 243 21.44 14.91 20.25
C TRP A 243 21.06 16.39 20.38
N TRP A 244 19.80 16.71 20.69
CA TRP A 244 19.32 18.09 20.80
C TRP A 244 19.23 18.53 22.27
N GLU A 245 19.93 19.62 22.60
CA GLU A 245 19.89 20.27 23.91
C GLU A 245 18.88 21.45 23.96
N GLY A 246 17.78 21.44 23.18
CA GLY A 246 16.76 22.51 23.30
C GLY A 246 15.44 22.35 22.52
N ASP A 247 14.34 22.76 23.17
CA ASP A 247 12.94 22.93 22.71
C ASP A 247 12.18 21.71 22.14
N GLU A 248 12.33 20.52 22.74
CA GLU A 248 11.56 19.34 22.34
C GLU A 248 10.09 19.39 22.80
N THR A 249 9.16 19.17 21.87
CA THR A 249 7.76 18.92 22.23
C THR A 249 7.60 17.54 22.89
N PRO A 250 6.55 17.29 23.69
CA PRO A 250 6.29 15.96 24.24
C PRO A 250 6.16 14.87 23.16
N THR A 251 5.58 15.21 22.00
CA THR A 251 5.43 14.29 20.86
C THR A 251 6.78 13.90 20.26
N ASP A 252 7.72 14.84 20.16
CA ASP A 252 9.06 14.55 19.65
C ASP A 252 9.80 13.55 20.53
N ARG A 253 9.69 13.71 21.86
CA ARG A 253 10.29 12.79 22.83
C ARG A 253 9.71 11.38 22.75
N LEU A 254 8.39 11.27 22.59
CA LEU A 254 7.73 9.98 22.41
C LEU A 254 8.20 9.30 21.11
N TRP A 255 8.22 10.05 20.00
CA TRP A 255 8.76 9.52 18.74
C TRP A 255 10.19 9.02 18.91
N GLN A 256 11.07 9.82 19.50
CA GLN A 256 12.47 9.44 19.75
C GLN A 256 12.56 8.19 20.62
N ASP A 257 11.78 8.11 21.70
CA ASP A 257 11.83 6.96 22.59
C ASP A 257 11.46 5.65 21.86
N TYR A 258 10.38 5.68 21.08
CA TYR A 258 9.97 4.53 20.27
C TYR A 258 10.98 4.21 19.16
N THR A 259 11.62 5.23 18.58
CA THR A 259 12.46 5.08 17.37
C THR A 259 13.96 5.04 17.61
N LYS A 260 14.43 5.16 18.86
CA LYS A 260 15.86 5.19 19.22
C LYS A 260 16.69 4.00 18.72
N ASN A 261 16.05 2.87 18.45
CA ASN A 261 16.69 1.63 17.98
C ASN A 261 16.62 1.44 16.46
N LEU A 262 15.98 2.34 15.71
CA LEU A 262 16.00 2.30 14.25
C LEU A 262 17.38 2.64 13.72
N ASN A 263 17.79 1.95 12.65
CA ASN A 263 18.94 2.38 11.89
C ASN A 263 18.66 3.80 11.35
N TRP A 264 19.47 4.75 11.79
CA TRP A 264 19.43 6.19 11.50
C TRP A 264 19.60 6.55 10.01
N GLU A 265 19.76 5.56 9.14
CA GLU A 265 19.81 5.75 7.69
C GLU A 265 18.43 6.00 7.06
N LEU A 266 17.34 5.63 7.72
CA LEU A 266 15.96 5.95 7.32
C LEU A 266 15.68 7.47 7.28
N SER A 267 16.44 8.26 8.05
CA SER A 267 16.27 9.70 8.20
C SER A 267 17.26 10.54 7.38
N ARG A 268 18.21 9.92 6.66
CA ARG A 268 19.22 10.65 5.87
C ARG A 268 18.67 11.44 4.67
N GLY A 269 17.44 11.19 4.25
CA GLY A 269 16.78 11.94 3.16
C GLY A 269 15.78 13.00 3.61
N PHE A 270 15.56 13.17 4.92
CA PHE A 270 14.61 14.17 5.43
C PHE A 270 15.36 15.46 5.75
N ASP A 271 15.50 16.34 4.77
CA ASP A 271 16.01 17.70 4.95
C ASP A 271 14.82 18.68 5.11
N PRO A 272 14.49 19.11 6.34
CA PRO A 272 13.37 20.03 6.57
C PRO A 272 13.61 21.45 6.05
N GLU A 273 14.85 21.81 5.73
CA GLU A 273 15.19 23.13 5.20
C GLU A 273 15.25 23.14 3.67
N ARG A 274 15.52 21.99 3.03
CA ARG A 274 15.63 21.88 1.56
C ARG A 274 14.46 21.16 0.89
N ASN A 275 13.62 20.42 1.61
CA ASN A 275 12.44 19.72 1.10
C ASN A 275 12.74 18.88 -0.17
N ILE A 276 13.93 18.26 -0.24
CA ILE A 276 14.33 17.40 -1.36
C ILE A 276 13.99 15.97 -0.98
N ALA A 277 12.76 15.55 -1.28
CA ALA A 277 12.41 14.13 -1.25
C ALA A 277 13.36 13.37 -2.20
N THR A 278 14.20 12.48 -1.70
CA THR A 278 15.07 11.63 -2.53
C THR A 278 14.26 10.46 -3.09
N MET A 279 13.48 10.85 -4.10
CA MET A 279 12.46 10.23 -4.95
C MET A 279 11.36 9.38 -4.32
N LEU A 280 11.65 8.52 -3.35
CA LEU A 280 10.73 7.61 -2.64
C LEU A 280 11.42 7.21 -1.32
N ASN A 281 11.53 8.18 -0.42
CA ASN A 281 11.97 8.10 0.98
C ASN A 281 13.26 7.29 1.31
N SER A 282 14.38 7.51 0.58
CA SER A 282 15.74 6.98 0.89
C SER A 282 15.95 5.45 0.83
N ASP A 283 14.94 4.64 1.16
CA ASP A 283 14.88 3.21 0.96
C ASP A 283 13.44 2.69 0.80
N ALA A 284 13.30 1.46 0.29
CA ALA A 284 12.01 0.89 -0.02
C ALA A 284 11.11 0.66 1.21
N LYS A 285 11.69 0.34 2.39
CA LYS A 285 10.90 0.05 3.60
C LYS A 285 10.34 1.33 4.21
N SER A 286 11.12 2.40 4.31
CA SER A 286 10.59 3.70 4.80
C SER A 286 9.63 4.35 3.80
N SER A 287 9.87 4.22 2.49
CA SER A 287 8.90 4.62 1.48
C SER A 287 7.55 3.92 1.66
N ARG A 288 7.58 2.60 1.88
CA ARG A 288 6.39 1.82 2.16
C ARG A 288 5.75 2.19 3.50
N ALA A 289 6.53 2.50 4.53
CA ALA A 289 6.00 2.98 5.81
C ALA A 289 5.23 4.31 5.63
N SER A 290 5.80 5.26 4.88
CA SER A 290 5.12 6.51 4.54
C SER A 290 3.84 6.29 3.73
N TYR A 291 3.86 5.36 2.77
CA TYR A 291 2.68 4.97 2.00
C TYR A 291 1.56 4.40 2.90
N ILE A 292 1.89 3.50 3.82
CA ILE A 292 0.93 2.93 4.76
C ILE A 292 0.41 4.00 5.73
N ALA A 293 1.27 4.91 6.18
CA ALA A 293 0.87 6.03 7.04
C ALA A 293 -0.15 6.93 6.32
N THR A 294 0.11 7.28 5.06
CA THR A 294 -0.86 8.00 4.22
C THR A 294 -2.18 7.25 4.08
N PHE A 295 -2.15 5.92 3.97
CA PHE A 295 -3.36 5.10 3.98
C PHE A 295 -4.14 5.20 5.30
N PHE A 296 -3.47 5.20 6.45
CA PHE A 296 -4.14 5.35 7.75
C PHE A 296 -4.79 6.74 7.87
N TYR A 297 -4.11 7.80 7.42
CA TYR A 297 -4.72 9.12 7.31
C TYR A 297 -5.89 9.15 6.33
N LEU A 298 -5.81 8.43 5.21
CA LEU A 298 -6.92 8.30 4.26
C LEU A 298 -8.13 7.62 4.93
N VAL A 299 -7.90 6.52 5.64
CA VAL A 299 -8.94 5.83 6.42
C VAL A 299 -9.59 6.79 7.42
N MET A 300 -8.80 7.63 8.10
CA MET A 300 -9.32 8.68 8.98
C MET A 300 -10.08 9.79 8.22
N ALA A 301 -9.58 10.24 7.07
CA ALA A 301 -10.19 11.32 6.28
C ALA A 301 -11.57 10.97 5.72
N VAL A 302 -11.76 9.71 5.34
CA VAL A 302 -12.94 9.26 4.58
C VAL A 302 -14.15 8.94 5.51
N ASN A 303 -13.97 8.95 6.83
CA ASN A 303 -15.05 8.81 7.86
C ASN A 303 -15.96 7.57 7.67
N ASP A 304 -17.27 7.69 7.94
CA ASP A 304 -18.33 6.70 7.66
C ASP A 304 -18.55 6.47 6.14
N SER A 305 -17.86 7.23 5.29
CA SER A 305 -17.86 6.91 3.86
C SER A 305 -17.04 5.66 3.68
N GLU A 306 -17.68 4.59 3.22
CA GLU A 306 -16.96 3.33 3.08
C GLU A 306 -15.85 3.49 2.02
N MET A 307 -14.64 3.01 2.35
CA MET A 307 -13.51 3.04 1.42
C MET A 307 -13.80 2.12 0.23
N ASP A 308 -13.45 2.61 -0.97
CA ASP A 308 -13.58 1.84 -2.20
C ASP A 308 -12.86 0.49 -2.09
N CYS A 309 -13.50 -0.59 -2.56
CA CYS A 309 -12.95 -1.94 -2.53
C CYS A 309 -11.51 -2.04 -3.05
N VAL A 310 -11.13 -1.25 -4.07
CA VAL A 310 -9.78 -1.26 -4.64
C VAL A 310 -8.77 -0.70 -3.64
N LEU A 311 -9.08 0.44 -3.01
CA LEU A 311 -8.24 1.05 -1.98
C LEU A 311 -8.15 0.16 -0.74
N THR A 312 -9.24 -0.49 -0.35
CA THR A 312 -9.24 -1.48 0.73
C THR A 312 -8.29 -2.63 0.43
N VAL A 313 -8.35 -3.19 -0.78
CA VAL A 313 -7.45 -4.28 -1.17
C VAL A 313 -5.99 -3.84 -1.16
N TRP A 314 -5.67 -2.65 -1.68
CA TRP A 314 -4.29 -2.14 -1.67
C TRP A 314 -3.74 -2.00 -0.25
N LEU A 315 -4.56 -1.57 0.71
CA LEU A 315 -4.16 -1.52 2.11
C LEU A 315 -3.94 -2.91 2.69
N LEU A 316 -4.89 -3.84 2.47
CA LEU A 316 -4.79 -5.23 2.97
C LEU A 316 -3.55 -5.94 2.44
N GLU A 317 -3.23 -5.70 1.18
CA GLU A 317 -2.00 -6.14 0.52
C GLU A 317 -0.75 -5.66 1.28
N GLN A 318 -0.69 -4.39 1.68
CA GLN A 318 0.43 -3.93 2.50
C GLN A 318 0.43 -4.54 3.90
N LEU A 319 -0.72 -4.64 4.56
CA LEU A 319 -0.79 -5.15 5.93
C LEU A 319 -0.45 -6.64 6.02
N ILE A 320 -0.90 -7.46 5.06
CA ILE A 320 -0.68 -8.90 5.10
C ILE A 320 0.79 -9.27 4.87
N ASP A 321 1.49 -8.48 4.05
CA ASP A 321 2.91 -8.70 3.80
C ASP A 321 3.71 -8.61 5.12
N ASP A 322 3.41 -7.64 5.97
CA ASP A 322 4.08 -7.49 7.28
C ASP A 322 3.70 -8.58 8.28
N VAL A 323 2.43 -9.04 8.24
CA VAL A 323 1.94 -10.15 9.06
C VAL A 323 2.65 -11.45 8.68
N CYS A 324 2.74 -11.76 7.39
CA CYS A 324 3.37 -12.97 6.89
C CYS A 324 4.89 -12.96 7.12
N ASP A 325 5.55 -11.82 6.91
CA ASP A 325 7.00 -11.66 7.13
C ASP A 325 7.42 -12.00 8.57
N LYS A 326 6.57 -11.69 9.57
CA LYS A 326 6.84 -11.95 10.99
C LYS A 326 6.14 -13.18 11.57
N GLU A 327 5.50 -14.00 10.74
CA GLU A 327 4.76 -15.18 11.21
C GLU A 327 5.66 -16.21 11.90
N GLU A 328 6.79 -16.57 11.28
CA GLU A 328 7.72 -17.55 11.86
C GLU A 328 8.35 -17.05 13.17
N GLU A 329 8.74 -15.77 13.20
CA GLU A 329 9.28 -15.11 14.40
C GLU A 329 8.23 -15.04 15.54
N MET A 330 6.97 -14.79 15.21
CA MET A 330 5.86 -14.79 16.17
C MET A 330 5.64 -16.20 16.75
N ILE A 331 5.65 -17.24 15.91
CA ILE A 331 5.52 -18.64 16.33
C ILE A 331 6.67 -19.01 17.27
N ALA A 332 7.91 -18.67 16.89
CA ALA A 332 9.11 -18.91 17.68
C ALA A 332 9.14 -18.09 18.99
N GLY A 333 8.34 -17.02 19.10
CA GLY A 333 8.33 -16.11 20.24
C GLY A 333 9.47 -15.10 20.25
N THR A 334 10.12 -14.88 19.09
CA THR A 334 11.16 -13.85 18.91
C THR A 334 10.59 -12.51 18.47
N PHE A 335 9.32 -12.50 18.05
CA PHE A 335 8.55 -11.29 17.77
C PHE A 335 7.33 -11.21 18.71
N SER A 336 6.93 -10.00 19.10
CA SER A 336 5.79 -9.77 20.00
C SER A 336 4.50 -10.39 19.45
N ARG A 337 3.98 -11.39 20.16
CA ARG A 337 2.75 -12.08 19.79
C ARG A 337 1.51 -11.20 19.97
N SER A 338 1.51 -10.30 20.96
CA SER A 338 0.43 -9.33 21.15
C SER A 338 0.38 -8.33 20.01
N LEU A 339 1.53 -7.81 19.58
CA LEU A 339 1.63 -6.91 18.43
C LEU A 339 1.21 -7.59 17.13
N TRP A 340 1.63 -8.84 16.92
CA TRP A 340 1.21 -9.61 15.75
C TRP A 340 -0.31 -9.86 15.73
N LEU A 341 -0.88 -10.29 16.86
CA LEU A 341 -2.33 -10.47 17.00
C LEU A 341 -3.09 -9.17 16.69
N TRP A 342 -2.62 -8.04 17.22
CA TRP A 342 -3.24 -6.74 16.96
C TRP A 342 -3.21 -6.39 15.46
N SER A 343 -2.06 -6.57 14.79
CA SER A 343 -1.91 -6.32 13.35
C SER A 343 -2.84 -7.20 12.50
N VAL A 344 -3.01 -8.46 12.89
CA VAL A 344 -3.94 -9.38 12.21
C VAL A 344 -5.39 -8.95 12.41
N LEU A 345 -5.79 -8.61 13.65
CA LEU A 345 -7.14 -8.14 13.93
C LEU A 345 -7.43 -6.82 13.21
N PHE A 346 -6.45 -5.92 13.13
CA PHE A 346 -6.57 -4.68 12.40
C PHE A 346 -6.77 -4.91 10.89
N GLY A 347 -6.00 -5.80 10.28
CA GLY A 347 -6.21 -6.19 8.88
C GLY A 347 -7.59 -6.83 8.64
N ALA A 348 -8.08 -7.65 9.58
CA ALA A 348 -9.44 -8.16 9.53
C ALA A 348 -10.47 -7.01 9.59
N ALA A 349 -10.33 -6.07 10.53
CA ALA A 349 -11.20 -4.91 10.64
C ALA A 349 -11.24 -4.06 9.34
N VAL A 350 -10.10 -3.89 8.67
CA VAL A 350 -10.02 -3.24 7.36
C VAL A 350 -10.81 -4.02 6.30
N ALA A 351 -10.68 -5.36 6.24
CA ALA A 351 -11.40 -6.20 5.28
C ALA A 351 -12.93 -6.21 5.49
N TYR A 352 -13.38 -6.01 6.73
CA TYR A 352 -14.80 -5.87 7.06
C TYR A 352 -15.33 -4.44 6.84
N THR A 353 -14.46 -3.45 6.71
CA THR A 353 -14.82 -2.04 6.48
C THR A 353 -14.98 -1.69 4.99
N GLY A 354 -14.35 -2.43 4.08
CA GLY A 354 -14.42 -2.14 2.64
C GLY A 354 -15.82 -2.31 2.04
N ARG A 355 -16.19 -1.42 1.10
CA ARG A 355 -17.46 -1.48 0.35
C ARG A 355 -17.33 -2.20 -0.99
N PRO A 356 -17.93 -3.39 -1.13
CA PRO A 356 -17.97 -4.06 -2.42
C PRO A 356 -19.15 -3.56 -3.27
N ILE A 357 -18.88 -2.68 -4.23
CA ILE A 357 -19.88 -2.18 -5.18
C ILE A 357 -20.29 -3.27 -6.18
N THR A 358 -19.34 -4.12 -6.58
CA THR A 358 -19.53 -5.16 -7.60
C THR A 358 -19.57 -6.55 -6.96
N ALA A 359 -20.12 -7.53 -7.69
CA ALA A 359 -20.08 -8.94 -7.27
C ALA A 359 -18.64 -9.44 -7.12
N THR A 360 -17.79 -9.11 -8.09
CA THR A 360 -16.36 -9.36 -8.07
C THR A 360 -15.67 -8.78 -6.82
N GLY A 361 -16.03 -7.56 -6.42
CA GLY A 361 -15.50 -6.94 -5.21
C GLY A 361 -15.94 -7.66 -3.93
N ARG A 362 -17.18 -8.19 -3.89
CA ARG A 362 -17.67 -8.99 -2.76
C ARG A 362 -16.85 -10.27 -2.60
N GLU A 363 -16.63 -10.99 -3.70
CA GLU A 363 -15.82 -12.22 -3.70
C GLU A 363 -14.39 -11.95 -3.28
N GLN A 364 -13.80 -10.86 -3.79
CA GLN A 364 -12.44 -10.47 -3.44
C GLN A 364 -12.30 -10.15 -1.95
N LEU A 365 -13.19 -9.35 -1.37
CA LEU A 365 -13.18 -9.06 0.07
C LEU A 365 -13.47 -10.30 0.91
N ALA A 366 -14.30 -11.24 0.43
CA ALA A 366 -14.54 -12.50 1.13
C ALA A 366 -13.24 -13.33 1.27
N ARG A 367 -12.45 -13.44 0.21
CA ARG A 367 -11.13 -14.11 0.25
C ARG A 367 -10.17 -13.46 1.25
N TRP A 368 -10.14 -12.12 1.30
CA TRP A 368 -9.35 -11.40 2.28
C TRP A 368 -9.81 -11.67 3.72
N ARG A 369 -11.13 -11.69 3.97
CA ARG A 369 -11.68 -12.02 5.29
C ARG A 369 -11.33 -13.45 5.71
N GLU A 370 -11.37 -14.40 4.78
CA GLU A 370 -10.96 -15.79 5.03
C GLU A 370 -9.47 -15.89 5.35
N LEU A 371 -8.62 -15.16 4.62
CA LEU A 371 -7.18 -15.14 4.89
C LEU A 371 -6.87 -14.60 6.29
N TYR A 372 -7.42 -13.44 6.66
CA TYR A 372 -7.21 -12.87 7.99
C TYR A 372 -7.85 -13.73 9.09
N ALA A 373 -8.98 -14.39 8.82
CA ALA A 373 -9.56 -15.35 9.75
C ALA A 373 -8.59 -16.51 10.02
N ALA A 374 -7.93 -17.06 9.00
CA ALA A 374 -6.92 -18.10 9.19
C ALA A 374 -5.75 -17.63 10.07
N LYS A 375 -5.28 -16.38 9.89
CA LYS A 375 -4.23 -15.78 10.73
C LYS A 375 -4.70 -15.56 12.18
N LEU A 376 -5.96 -15.15 12.40
CA LEU A 376 -6.56 -15.05 13.74
C LEU A 376 -6.64 -16.41 14.43
N SER A 377 -7.06 -17.46 13.71
CA SER A 377 -7.08 -18.83 14.23
C SER A 377 -5.68 -19.35 14.59
N LEU A 378 -4.65 -18.93 13.83
CA LEU A 378 -3.26 -19.24 14.14
C LEU A 378 -2.81 -18.55 15.43
N ALA A 379 -3.03 -17.23 15.55
CA ALA A 379 -2.69 -16.49 16.78
C ALA A 379 -3.39 -17.09 18.01
N SER A 380 -4.70 -17.32 17.94
CA SER A 380 -5.46 -17.91 19.05
C SER A 380 -4.88 -19.25 19.50
N HIS A 381 -4.43 -20.08 18.57
CA HIS A 381 -3.81 -21.36 18.91
C HIS A 381 -2.41 -21.21 19.53
N VAL A 382 -1.55 -20.35 18.96
CA VAL A 382 -0.19 -20.13 19.48
C VAL A 382 -0.22 -19.49 20.87
N LEU A 383 -1.16 -18.58 21.10
CA LEU A 383 -1.35 -17.87 22.37
C LEU A 383 -2.27 -18.61 23.36
N GLN A 384 -2.88 -19.73 22.97
CA GLN A 384 -3.85 -20.49 23.78
C GLN A 384 -5.02 -19.62 24.27
N LEU A 385 -5.60 -18.84 23.36
CA LEU A 385 -6.72 -17.94 23.66
C LEU A 385 -8.04 -18.69 23.55
N ASP A 386 -8.60 -19.08 24.70
CA ASP A 386 -9.86 -19.83 24.80
C ASP A 386 -11.10 -18.93 24.87
N SER A 387 -10.92 -17.64 25.19
CA SER A 387 -12.02 -16.70 25.30
C SER A 387 -11.69 -15.32 24.72
N TRP A 388 -12.73 -14.55 24.43
CA TRP A 388 -12.58 -13.14 24.06
C TRP A 388 -11.95 -12.33 25.20
N HIS A 389 -12.24 -12.67 26.46
CA HIS A 389 -11.63 -12.00 27.61
C HIS A 389 -10.10 -12.14 27.62
N ASP A 390 -9.58 -13.34 27.38
CA ASP A 390 -8.13 -13.59 27.30
C ASP A 390 -7.52 -12.86 26.11
N THR A 391 -8.24 -12.85 24.98
CA THR A 391 -7.84 -12.12 23.77
C THR A 391 -7.71 -10.63 24.04
N LYS A 392 -8.68 -10.02 24.75
CA LYS A 392 -8.62 -8.61 25.14
C LYS A 392 -7.43 -8.31 26.04
N ALA A 393 -7.12 -9.20 26.99
CA ALA A 393 -5.96 -9.02 27.87
C ALA A 393 -4.65 -8.93 27.07
N VAL A 394 -4.49 -9.77 26.04
CA VAL A 394 -3.33 -9.70 25.14
C VAL A 394 -3.36 -8.45 24.26
N LEU A 395 -4.52 -8.09 23.70
CA LEU A 395 -4.66 -6.86 22.89
C LEU A 395 -4.38 -5.59 23.71
N ALA A 396 -4.66 -5.61 25.01
CA ALA A 396 -4.38 -4.52 25.94
C ALA A 396 -2.88 -4.30 26.19
N GLU A 397 -1.99 -5.18 25.75
CA GLU A 397 -0.54 -4.88 25.72
C GLU A 397 -0.19 -3.88 24.60
N VAL A 398 -0.97 -3.89 23.52
CA VAL A 398 -0.77 -3.01 22.35
C VAL A 398 -1.72 -1.82 22.46
N ALA A 399 -3.01 -2.07 22.31
CA ALA A 399 -4.00 -1.05 22.08
C ALA A 399 -5.41 -1.63 22.27
N TRP A 400 -5.91 -1.58 23.50
CA TRP A 400 -7.28 -1.91 23.81
C TRP A 400 -7.87 -0.91 24.80
N THR A 401 -9.13 -0.53 24.58
CA THR A 401 -9.89 0.33 25.48
C THR A 401 -11.25 -0.30 25.71
N ASP A 402 -11.54 -0.68 26.96
CA ASP A 402 -12.82 -1.29 27.32
C ASP A 402 -13.99 -0.33 27.10
N GLY A 403 -15.13 -0.87 26.66
CA GLY A 403 -16.34 -0.09 26.41
C GLY A 403 -16.33 0.67 25.08
N SER A 404 -15.42 0.33 24.18
CA SER A 404 -15.46 0.80 22.78
C SER A 404 -16.67 0.23 22.04
N ASP A 405 -17.31 1.06 21.21
CA ASP A 405 -18.41 0.63 20.33
C ASP A 405 -17.96 -0.44 19.29
N ALA A 406 -16.66 -0.57 19.04
CA ALA A 406 -16.10 -1.60 18.16
C ALA A 406 -16.04 -2.98 18.82
N GLU A 407 -16.07 -3.08 20.15
CA GLU A 407 -15.77 -4.31 20.89
C GLU A 407 -16.61 -5.49 20.41
N GLY A 408 -17.94 -5.35 20.38
CA GLY A 408 -18.83 -6.45 19.95
C GLY A 408 -18.56 -6.90 18.52
N ARG A 409 -18.28 -5.97 17.60
CA ARG A 409 -17.99 -6.30 16.19
C ARG A 409 -16.62 -6.95 16.01
N LEU A 410 -15.62 -6.53 16.78
CA LEU A 410 -14.29 -7.15 16.77
C LEU A 410 -14.32 -8.55 17.40
N GLN A 411 -15.11 -8.72 18.45
CA GLN A 411 -15.41 -10.02 19.05
C GLN A 411 -16.05 -10.95 18.03
N ASP A 412 -17.11 -10.52 17.34
CA ASP A 412 -17.78 -11.32 16.30
C ASP A 412 -16.80 -11.80 15.21
N ILE A 413 -15.87 -10.92 14.78
CA ILE A 413 -14.83 -11.26 13.79
C ILE A 413 -13.89 -12.34 14.33
N TRP A 414 -13.42 -12.19 15.57
CA TRP A 414 -12.52 -13.15 16.21
C TRP A 414 -13.20 -14.49 16.47
N GLU A 415 -14.41 -14.50 17.04
CA GLU A 415 -15.17 -15.73 17.32
C GLU A 415 -15.47 -16.49 16.03
N ALA A 416 -15.89 -15.79 14.97
CA ALA A 416 -16.13 -16.40 13.66
C ALA A 416 -14.86 -17.06 13.09
N ALA A 417 -13.68 -16.48 13.33
CA ALA A 417 -12.42 -17.04 12.89
C ALA A 417 -12.01 -18.28 13.70
N VAL A 418 -12.15 -18.25 15.03
CA VAL A 418 -11.73 -19.35 15.91
C VAL A 418 -12.69 -20.55 15.82
N LEU A 419 -14.00 -20.32 15.76
CA LEU A 419 -15.02 -21.37 15.68
C LEU A 419 -15.03 -22.14 14.34
N ARG A 420 -14.63 -21.50 13.24
CA ARG A 420 -14.51 -22.19 11.93
C ARG A 420 -13.51 -23.34 11.95
N ARG A 421 -12.51 -23.30 12.84
CA ARG A 421 -11.50 -24.35 12.98
C ARG A 421 -12.01 -25.57 13.74
N THR A 422 -12.84 -25.37 14.78
CA THR A 422 -13.40 -26.48 15.56
C THR A 422 -14.42 -27.29 14.76
N GLY A 423 -15.17 -26.66 13.84
CA GLY A 423 -16.07 -27.36 12.92
C GLY A 423 -15.36 -28.19 11.83
N SER A 424 -14.22 -27.73 11.31
CA SER A 424 -13.44 -28.46 10.30
C SER A 424 -12.76 -29.72 10.87
N ALA A 425 -12.33 -29.67 12.14
CA ALA A 425 -11.74 -30.81 12.83
C ALA A 425 -12.75 -31.94 13.12
N HIS A 426 -14.05 -31.65 13.21
CA HIS A 426 -15.09 -32.68 13.38
C HIS A 426 -15.49 -33.39 12.08
N CYS A 427 -15.28 -32.75 10.91
CA CYS A 427 -15.68 -33.35 9.63
C CYS A 427 -14.68 -34.41 9.11
N VAL A 428 -13.47 -34.49 9.69
CA VAL A 428 -12.44 -35.48 9.31
C VAL A 428 -12.57 -36.81 10.09
N HIS A 429 -13.37 -36.86 11.15
CA HIS A 429 -13.52 -38.07 11.98
C HIS A 429 -14.76 -38.92 11.71
N GLU A 430 -15.64 -38.52 10.78
CA GLU A 430 -16.92 -39.23 10.51
C GLU A 430 -16.98 -39.94 9.15
N VAL A 431 -15.83 -40.16 8.50
CA VAL A 431 -15.73 -41.07 7.34
C VAL A 431 -14.68 -42.13 7.62
N ASP A 432 -14.94 -42.94 8.63
CA ASP A 432 -14.58 -44.35 8.58
C ASP A 432 -15.41 -45.11 9.62
N VAL A 433 -15.77 -46.36 9.26
CA VAL A 433 -16.54 -47.34 10.03
C VAL A 433 -18.07 -47.29 9.82
N THR A 434 -18.57 -47.98 8.78
CA THR A 434 -19.30 -49.27 8.96
C THR A 434 -19.69 -49.91 7.62
N THR A 435 -19.14 -51.12 7.43
CA THR A 435 -19.58 -52.28 6.60
C THR A 435 -19.83 -52.11 5.10
#